data_AF-A0A7X8TJY0-F1
#
_entry.id   AF-A0A7X8TJY0-F1
#
_cell.length_a   1.000
_cell.length_b   1.000
_cell.length_c   1.000
_cell.angle_alpha   90.00
_cell.angle_beta   90.00
_cell.angle_gamma   90.00
#
_symmetry.space_group_name_H-M   'P 1'
#
loop_
_entity.id
_entity.type
_entity.pdbx_description
1 polymer ?
#
loop_
_entity_poly.entity_id
_entity_poly.type
_entity_poly.pdbx_seq_one_letter_code
_entity_poly.pdbx_strand_id
1 'polypeptide(L)'
;MAVAGERRKEELSLNDLDSGLQELAIQAVEAMPGLDMASVTLAVATLESAEGAILERVNHHPHLREFSRGSRREAQRLAERFVTDAAEERGFSLPPAQESRALRIRFTGAAAPERLGLGINEFADSLGLTRPDGDARIIPDGAELNIEGRPSDIAMLVTRAGIGLADGESAHMVETFDMAE
;
A
#
# COMPACT_ATOMS: atom_id res chain seq x y z
N MET A 1 -13.70 4.67 -3.42
CA MET A 1 -13.45 6.12 -3.30
C MET A 1 -12.31 6.29 -2.29
N ALA A 2 -11.45 7.29 -2.42
CA ALA A 2 -10.29 7.50 -1.54
C ALA A 2 -10.17 8.98 -1.21
N VAL A 3 -9.65 9.32 -0.03
CA VAL A 3 -9.69 10.67 0.54
C VAL A 3 -8.28 11.19 0.79
N ALA A 4 -8.04 12.46 0.48
CA ALA A 4 -6.82 13.17 0.81
C ALA A 4 -7.15 14.61 1.21
N GLY A 5 -6.52 15.13 2.27
CA GLY A 5 -6.71 16.51 2.72
C GLY A 5 -5.44 17.34 2.57
N GLU A 6 -5.49 18.48 1.88
CA GLU A 6 -4.30 19.34 1.66
C GLU A 6 -3.69 19.89 2.96
N ARG A 7 -4.49 20.08 4.01
CA ARG A 7 -4.04 20.66 5.29
C ARG A 7 -3.61 19.64 6.34
N ARG A 8 -3.82 18.35 6.11
CA ARG A 8 -3.40 17.28 7.03
C ARG A 8 -2.43 16.35 6.31
N LYS A 9 -1.27 16.12 6.92
CA LYS A 9 -0.28 15.11 6.47
C LYS A 9 -0.65 13.69 6.94
N GLU A 10 -1.85 13.51 7.47
CA GLU A 10 -2.31 12.26 8.05
C GLU A 10 -3.07 11.47 7.00
N GLU A 11 -2.96 10.14 7.07
CA GLU A 11 -3.79 9.28 6.25
C GLU A 11 -5.25 9.38 6.73
N LEU A 12 -6.17 9.70 5.84
CA LEU A 12 -7.61 9.78 6.13
C LEU A 12 -8.33 8.61 5.48
N SER A 13 -9.08 7.88 6.28
CA SER A 13 -10.03 6.88 5.82
C SER A 13 -11.34 7.55 5.41
N LEU A 14 -12.08 6.87 4.54
CA LEU A 14 -13.46 7.22 4.21
C LEU A 14 -14.36 7.26 5.44
N ASN A 15 -14.11 6.37 6.40
CA ASN A 15 -14.86 6.28 7.64
C ASN A 15 -14.58 7.46 8.60
N ASP A 16 -13.55 8.25 8.33
CA ASP A 16 -13.20 9.43 9.13
C ASP A 16 -13.96 10.70 8.67
N LEU A 17 -14.73 10.60 7.58
CA LEU A 17 -15.55 11.68 7.05
C LEU A 17 -16.99 11.59 7.52
N ASP A 18 -17.60 12.74 7.79
CA ASP A 18 -19.04 12.84 7.93
C ASP A 18 -19.77 12.26 6.71
N SER A 19 -20.87 11.55 6.98
CA SER A 19 -21.70 10.92 5.95
C SER A 19 -22.22 11.92 4.92
N GLY A 20 -22.52 13.16 5.31
CA GLY A 20 -22.97 14.20 4.38
C GLY A 20 -21.88 14.63 3.40
N LEU A 21 -20.61 14.65 3.81
CA LEU A 21 -19.48 14.94 2.92
C LEU A 21 -19.29 13.83 1.89
N GLN A 22 -19.49 12.57 2.31
CA GLN A 22 -19.43 11.42 1.41
C GLN A 22 -20.57 11.47 0.37
N GLU A 23 -21.80 11.73 0.82
CA GLU A 23 -22.97 11.87 -0.07
C GLU A 23 -22.79 13.02 -1.07
N LEU A 24 -22.27 14.18 -0.63
CA LEU A 24 -22.00 15.30 -1.51
C LEU A 24 -20.99 14.93 -2.61
N ALA A 25 -19.93 14.18 -2.26
CA ALA A 25 -18.96 13.70 -3.23
C ALA A 25 -19.58 12.71 -4.22
N ILE A 26 -20.42 11.78 -3.75
CA ILE A 26 -21.13 10.81 -4.61
C ILE A 26 -22.04 11.55 -5.60
N GLN A 27 -22.87 12.47 -5.12
CA GLN A 27 -23.78 13.26 -5.95
C GLN A 27 -23.03 14.07 -7.02
N ALA A 28 -21.86 14.62 -6.68
CA ALA A 28 -21.03 15.36 -7.62
C ALA A 28 -20.53 14.48 -8.78
N VAL A 29 -20.26 13.19 -8.52
CA VAL A 29 -19.86 12.23 -9.56
C VAL A 29 -21.07 11.77 -10.36
N GLU A 30 -22.18 11.43 -9.70
CA GLU A 30 -23.42 10.98 -10.36
C GLU A 30 -24.03 12.04 -11.28
N ALA A 31 -23.83 13.33 -10.97
CA ALA A 31 -24.25 14.44 -11.82
C ALA A 31 -23.53 14.49 -13.18
N MET A 32 -22.47 13.69 -13.38
CA MET A 32 -21.65 13.69 -14.59
C MET A 32 -21.74 12.35 -15.34
N PRO A 33 -22.51 12.31 -16.45
CA PRO A 33 -22.74 11.07 -17.19
C PRO A 33 -21.44 10.47 -17.77
N GLY A 34 -21.32 9.14 -17.68
CA GLY A 34 -20.21 8.40 -18.32
C GLY A 34 -18.90 8.40 -17.54
N LEU A 35 -18.91 8.74 -16.26
CA LEU A 35 -17.76 8.62 -15.38
C LEU A 35 -17.90 7.41 -14.47
N ASP A 36 -17.01 6.44 -14.66
CA ASP A 36 -16.86 5.32 -13.72
C ASP A 36 -16.03 5.71 -12.50
N MET A 37 -15.21 6.77 -12.63
CA MET A 37 -14.37 7.30 -11.56
C MET A 37 -14.17 8.81 -11.69
N ALA A 38 -14.11 9.49 -10.54
CA ALA A 38 -13.59 10.84 -10.41
C ALA A 38 -12.92 11.07 -9.05
N SER A 39 -12.02 12.06 -8.98
CA SER A 39 -11.59 12.67 -7.71
C SER A 39 -12.41 13.92 -7.46
N VAL A 40 -13.00 14.01 -6.26
CA VAL A 40 -13.77 15.17 -5.83
C VAL A 40 -12.97 15.96 -4.80
N THR A 41 -12.86 17.28 -5.00
CA THR A 41 -12.23 18.19 -4.04
C THR A 41 -13.33 19.04 -3.40
N LEU A 42 -13.44 18.93 -2.07
CA LEU A 42 -14.37 19.70 -1.25
C LEU A 42 -13.58 20.68 -0.36
N ALA A 43 -13.96 21.96 -0.40
CA ALA A 43 -13.57 22.91 0.64
C ALA A 43 -14.53 22.77 1.81
N VAL A 44 -13.99 22.38 2.97
CA VAL A 44 -14.76 22.14 4.19
C VAL A 44 -14.14 22.90 5.36
N ALA A 45 -14.99 23.37 6.28
CA ALA A 45 -14.51 23.97 7.52
C ALA A 45 -13.99 22.91 8.49
N THR A 46 -14.68 21.76 8.57
CA THR A 46 -14.31 20.59 9.38
C THR A 46 -14.61 19.29 8.60
N LEU A 47 -14.00 18.17 9.00
CA LEU A 47 -14.26 16.84 8.40
C LEU A 47 -15.49 16.15 9.02
N GLU A 48 -16.00 16.70 10.13
CA GLU A 48 -17.08 16.13 10.95
C GLU A 48 -18.46 16.69 10.58
N SER A 49 -18.54 17.61 9.61
CA SER A 49 -19.81 18.19 9.16
C SER A 49 -19.74 18.62 7.70
N ALA A 50 -20.81 18.32 6.97
CA ALA A 50 -21.04 18.85 5.62
C ALA A 50 -21.55 20.30 5.60
N GLU A 51 -21.87 20.90 6.75
CA GLU A 51 -22.39 22.26 6.81
C GLU A 51 -21.38 23.27 6.26
N GLY A 52 -21.77 23.98 5.20
CA GLY A 52 -20.90 24.93 4.52
C GLY A 52 -19.82 24.31 3.64
N ALA A 53 -19.88 23.00 3.37
CA ALA A 53 -19.00 22.34 2.40
C ALA A 53 -19.27 22.85 0.98
N ILE A 54 -18.20 23.14 0.25
CA ILE A 54 -18.26 23.65 -1.13
C ILE A 54 -17.54 22.66 -2.05
N LEU A 55 -18.21 22.25 -3.12
CA LEU A 55 -17.58 21.50 -4.21
C LEU A 55 -16.67 22.44 -5.02
N GLU A 56 -15.35 22.24 -4.95
CA GLU A 56 -14.40 23.06 -5.69
C GLU A 56 -14.07 22.49 -7.07
N ARG A 57 -13.89 21.16 -7.14
CA ARG A 57 -13.42 20.50 -8.35
C ARG A 57 -13.88 19.06 -8.41
N VAL A 58 -14.22 18.61 -9.62
CA VAL A 58 -14.30 17.19 -9.95
C VAL A 58 -13.30 16.89 -11.07
N ASN A 59 -12.37 15.99 -10.82
CA ASN A 59 -11.38 15.52 -11.79
C ASN A 59 -11.79 14.15 -12.33
N HIS A 60 -12.09 14.11 -13.63
CA HIS A 60 -12.52 12.92 -14.37
C HIS A 60 -11.42 11.88 -14.59
N HIS A 61 -10.15 12.28 -14.48
CA HIS A 61 -9.01 11.41 -14.66
C HIS A 61 -8.07 11.55 -13.46
N PRO A 62 -8.49 11.07 -12.28
CA PRO A 62 -7.68 11.19 -11.09
C PRO A 62 -6.44 10.32 -11.21
N HIS A 63 -5.29 10.88 -10.81
CA HIS A 63 -4.04 10.16 -10.85
C HIS A 63 -3.92 9.34 -9.56
N LEU A 64 -3.65 8.02 -9.64
CA LEU A 64 -3.58 7.16 -8.45
C LEU A 64 -2.58 7.65 -7.37
N ARG A 65 -1.54 8.36 -7.80
CA ARG A 65 -0.56 9.04 -6.92
C ARG A 65 -1.15 10.13 -6.02
N GLU A 66 -2.30 10.70 -6.37
CA GLU A 66 -3.01 11.69 -5.55
C GLU A 66 -3.56 11.02 -4.29
N PHE A 67 -4.01 9.76 -4.40
CA PHE A 67 -4.53 8.98 -3.28
C PHE A 67 -3.43 8.31 -2.45
N SER A 68 -2.29 7.96 -3.06
CA SER A 68 -1.17 7.33 -2.33
C SER A 68 -0.53 8.23 -1.27
N ARG A 69 -0.82 9.55 -1.30
CA ARG A 69 -0.36 10.51 -0.28
C ARG A 69 -1.31 10.63 0.92
N GLY A 70 -2.56 10.22 0.78
CA GLY A 70 -3.62 10.40 1.78
C GLY A 70 -4.21 9.09 2.33
N SER A 71 -4.11 7.96 1.64
CA SER A 71 -4.41 6.64 2.18
C SER A 71 -3.85 5.58 1.26
N ARG A 72 -2.65 5.07 1.56
CA ARG A 72 -1.98 4.09 0.71
C ARG A 72 -2.81 2.81 0.54
N ARG A 73 -3.51 2.39 1.60
CA ARG A 73 -4.39 1.22 1.62
C ARG A 73 -5.63 1.38 0.74
N GLU A 74 -6.31 2.52 0.80
CA GLU A 74 -7.49 2.76 -0.04
C GLU A 74 -7.11 3.01 -1.51
N ALA A 75 -5.97 3.66 -1.77
CA ALA A 75 -5.42 3.80 -3.11
C ALA A 75 -5.12 2.44 -3.75
N GLN A 76 -4.55 1.51 -2.97
CA GLN A 76 -4.27 0.16 -3.43
C GLN A 76 -5.56 -0.64 -3.67
N ARG A 77 -6.54 -0.59 -2.76
CA ARG A 77 -7.87 -1.21 -2.96
C ARG A 77 -8.55 -0.70 -4.23
N LEU A 78 -8.48 0.61 -4.47
CA LEU A 78 -9.04 1.24 -5.65
C LEU A 78 -8.33 0.76 -6.93
N ALA A 79 -6.99 0.70 -6.90
CA ALA A 79 -6.20 0.17 -8.02
C ALA A 79 -6.51 -1.31 -8.29
N GLU A 80 -6.62 -2.14 -7.25
CA GLU A 80 -6.98 -3.56 -7.36
C GLU A 80 -8.37 -3.74 -7.96
N ARG A 81 -9.34 -2.93 -7.55
CA ARG A 81 -10.67 -2.92 -8.14
C ARG A 81 -10.62 -2.60 -9.63
N PHE A 82 -9.86 -1.58 -10.05
CA PHE A 82 -9.74 -1.24 -11.47
C PHE A 82 -9.11 -2.36 -12.31
N VAL A 83 -8.07 -2.98 -11.78
CA VAL A 83 -7.42 -4.10 -12.47
C VAL A 83 -8.41 -5.27 -12.59
N THR A 84 -9.22 -5.52 -11.56
CA THR A 84 -10.26 -6.55 -11.56
C THR A 84 -11.35 -6.25 -12.59
N ASP A 85 -11.98 -5.08 -12.51
CA ASP A 85 -13.06 -4.68 -13.42
C ASP A 85 -12.58 -4.71 -14.89
N ALA A 86 -11.39 -4.18 -15.18
CA ALA A 86 -10.81 -4.20 -16.53
C ALA A 86 -10.42 -5.61 -17.01
N ALA A 87 -10.05 -6.51 -16.11
CA ALA A 87 -9.77 -7.91 -16.45
C ALA A 87 -11.07 -8.65 -16.79
N GLU A 88 -12.14 -8.43 -16.00
CA GLU A 88 -13.46 -9.01 -16.25
C GLU A 88 -14.04 -8.55 -17.60
N GLU A 89 -13.98 -7.25 -17.91
CA GLU A 89 -14.41 -6.70 -19.21
C GLU A 89 -13.70 -7.34 -20.40
N ARG A 90 -12.44 -7.74 -20.20
CA ARG A 90 -11.60 -8.37 -21.23
C ARG A 90 -11.66 -9.90 -21.21
N GLY A 91 -12.46 -10.49 -20.31
CA GLY A 91 -12.60 -11.94 -20.17
C GLY A 91 -11.35 -12.63 -19.59
N PHE A 92 -10.48 -11.90 -18.89
CA PHE A 92 -9.35 -12.46 -18.18
C PHE A 92 -9.75 -12.87 -16.76
N SER A 93 -9.30 -14.05 -16.33
CA SER A 93 -9.39 -14.46 -14.94
C SER A 93 -8.11 -14.03 -14.22
N LEU A 94 -8.25 -13.13 -13.25
CA LEU A 94 -7.17 -12.81 -12.33
C LEU A 94 -7.11 -13.85 -11.21
N PRO A 95 -5.91 -14.19 -10.72
CA PRO A 95 -5.79 -14.93 -9.47
C PRO A 95 -6.45 -14.12 -8.34
N PRO A 96 -7.04 -14.77 -7.33
CA PRO A 96 -7.66 -14.08 -6.20
C PRO A 96 -6.62 -13.19 -5.51
N ALA A 97 -7.06 -12.02 -5.04
CA ALA A 97 -6.23 -11.12 -4.25
C ALA A 97 -5.64 -11.89 -3.06
N GLN A 98 -4.31 -11.92 -2.98
CA GLN A 98 -3.64 -12.60 -1.87
C GLN A 98 -3.69 -11.69 -0.64
N GLU A 99 -4.26 -12.19 0.45
CA GLU A 99 -4.30 -11.48 1.73
C GLU A 99 -2.88 -11.22 2.25
N SER A 100 -2.69 -10.07 2.90
CA SER A 100 -1.44 -9.76 3.58
C SER A 100 -1.15 -10.76 4.67
N ARG A 101 0.11 -11.20 4.77
CA ARG A 101 0.61 -12.06 5.84
C ARG A 101 1.68 -11.33 6.63
N ALA A 102 1.63 -11.51 7.95
CA ALA A 102 2.63 -11.03 8.88
C ALA A 102 3.62 -12.16 9.17
N LEU A 103 4.87 -12.01 8.73
CA LEU A 103 5.92 -13.01 8.86
C LEU A 103 7.15 -12.42 9.54
N ARG A 104 7.82 -13.25 10.35
CA ARG A 104 9.22 -13.05 10.72
C ARG A 104 10.09 -13.81 9.73
N ILE A 105 11.06 -13.13 9.14
CA ILE A 105 12.01 -13.73 8.20
C ILE A 105 13.42 -13.62 8.76
N ARG A 106 14.12 -14.75 8.80
CA ARG A 106 15.51 -14.81 9.20
C ARG A 106 16.38 -15.16 8.01
N PHE A 107 17.39 -14.36 7.78
CA PHE A 107 18.38 -14.48 6.71
C PHE A 107 19.72 -14.82 7.36
N THR A 108 20.29 -15.99 7.07
CA THR A 108 21.51 -16.49 7.74
C THR A 108 22.59 -16.90 6.74
N GLY A 109 23.82 -17.05 7.26
CA GLY A 109 25.02 -17.35 6.47
C GLY A 109 25.51 -16.18 5.63
N ALA A 110 25.21 -14.94 6.01
CA ALA A 110 25.65 -13.76 5.28
C ALA A 110 27.15 -13.48 5.51
N ALA A 111 27.90 -13.15 4.44
CA ALA A 111 29.30 -12.77 4.57
C ALA A 111 29.47 -11.41 5.27
N ALA A 112 28.55 -10.46 5.01
CA ALA A 112 28.48 -9.17 5.69
C ALA A 112 27.03 -8.91 6.18
N PRO A 113 26.68 -9.38 7.39
CA PRO A 113 25.34 -9.25 7.97
C PRO A 113 24.75 -7.83 7.93
N GLU A 114 25.56 -6.82 8.25
CA GLU A 114 25.14 -5.42 8.28
C GLU A 114 24.77 -4.90 6.89
N ARG A 115 25.55 -5.26 5.87
CA ARG A 115 25.29 -4.87 4.47
C ARG A 115 24.07 -5.60 3.91
N LEU A 116 23.91 -6.87 4.26
CA LEU A 116 22.71 -7.63 3.93
C LEU A 116 21.46 -6.96 4.54
N GLY A 117 21.51 -6.58 5.82
CA GLY A 117 20.41 -5.90 6.49
C GLY A 117 19.99 -4.60 5.81
N LEU A 118 20.96 -3.76 5.40
CA LEU A 118 20.69 -2.54 4.64
C LEU A 118 20.00 -2.83 3.29
N GLY A 119 20.54 -3.77 2.51
CA GLY A 119 19.96 -4.11 1.22
C GLY A 119 18.57 -4.75 1.33
N ILE A 120 18.31 -5.53 2.40
CA ILE A 120 16.97 -6.07 2.70
C ILE A 120 15.99 -4.93 2.95
N ASN A 121 16.37 -3.93 3.75
CA ASN A 121 15.53 -2.78 4.06
C ASN A 121 15.20 -1.98 2.80
N GLU A 122 16.21 -1.65 1.99
CA GLU A 122 16.03 -0.93 0.73
C GLU A 122 15.12 -1.69 -0.25
N PHE A 123 15.29 -3.01 -0.35
CA PHE A 123 14.47 -3.81 -1.24
C PHE A 123 13.04 -3.94 -0.72
N ALA A 124 12.85 -4.11 0.59
CA ALA A 124 11.54 -4.13 1.22
C ALA A 124 10.79 -2.79 1.02
N ASP A 125 11.49 -1.66 1.11
CA ASP A 125 10.92 -0.34 0.82
C ASP A 125 10.50 -0.20 -0.65
N SER A 126 11.29 -0.72 -1.58
CA SER A 126 10.96 -0.72 -3.02
C SER A 126 9.69 -1.53 -3.34
N LEU A 127 9.46 -2.60 -2.60
CA LEU A 127 8.25 -3.42 -2.69
C LEU A 127 7.07 -2.82 -1.92
N GLY A 128 7.33 -1.80 -1.09
CA GLY A 128 6.30 -1.18 -0.27
C GLY A 128 5.81 -2.06 0.88
N LEU A 129 6.66 -2.97 1.37
CA LEU A 129 6.33 -3.86 2.48
C LEU A 129 6.27 -3.07 3.79
N THR A 130 5.28 -3.40 4.63
CA THR A 130 5.16 -2.85 5.98
C THR A 130 6.11 -3.59 6.90
N ARG A 131 6.79 -2.87 7.80
CA ARG A 131 7.74 -3.42 8.77
C ARG A 131 7.33 -3.01 10.20
N PRO A 132 6.50 -3.81 10.90
CA PRO A 132 5.90 -3.41 12.18
C PRO A 132 6.93 -3.04 13.26
N ASP A 133 8.05 -3.74 13.29
CA ASP A 133 9.12 -3.54 14.27
C ASP A 133 10.30 -2.71 13.72
N GLY A 134 10.14 -2.10 12.55
CA GLY A 134 11.15 -1.28 11.89
C GLY A 134 12.15 -2.07 11.04
N ASP A 135 13.36 -1.53 10.92
CA ASP A 135 14.42 -2.07 10.07
C ASP A 135 14.91 -3.46 10.52
N ALA A 136 15.53 -4.19 9.58
CA ALA A 136 16.11 -5.51 9.83
C ALA A 136 17.10 -5.47 11.01
N ARG A 137 16.87 -6.34 11.99
CA ARG A 137 17.75 -6.55 13.14
C ARG A 137 18.94 -7.41 12.75
N ILE A 138 20.15 -6.91 12.95
CA ILE A 138 21.37 -7.68 12.69
C ILE A 138 21.55 -8.77 13.75
N ILE A 139 21.88 -9.98 13.30
CA ILE A 139 22.23 -11.14 14.11
C ILE A 139 23.64 -11.63 13.74
N PRO A 140 24.30 -12.47 14.58
CA PRO A 140 25.72 -12.81 14.39
C PRO A 140 26.11 -13.38 13.01
N ASP A 141 25.19 -14.01 12.29
CA ASP A 141 25.40 -14.63 10.98
C ASP A 141 24.44 -14.10 9.89
N GLY A 142 23.79 -12.95 10.11
CA GLY A 142 22.89 -12.35 9.12
C GLY A 142 21.92 -11.32 9.68
N ALA A 143 20.66 -11.37 9.26
CA ALA A 143 19.65 -10.39 9.64
C ALA A 143 18.29 -11.04 9.87
N GLU A 144 17.45 -10.40 10.67
CA GLU A 144 16.07 -10.80 10.91
C GLU A 144 15.14 -9.62 10.67
N LEU A 145 14.03 -9.83 9.97
CA LEU A 145 13.07 -8.78 9.64
C LEU A 145 11.64 -9.28 9.86
N ASN A 146 10.85 -8.49 10.58
CA ASN A 146 9.41 -8.69 10.69
C ASN A 146 8.70 -7.85 9.63
N ILE A 147 7.93 -8.51 8.78
CA ILE A 147 7.25 -7.87 7.65
C ILE A 147 5.78 -8.22 7.61
N GLU A 148 4.99 -7.32 7.05
CA GLU A 148 3.62 -7.55 6.65
C GLU A 148 3.44 -7.16 5.19
N GLY A 149 2.93 -8.07 4.38
CA GLY A 149 2.71 -7.82 2.96
C GLY A 149 2.11 -9.01 2.23
N ARG A 150 1.92 -8.87 0.92
CA ARG A 150 1.36 -9.94 0.09
C ARG A 150 2.39 -11.08 -0.05
N PRO A 151 1.97 -12.35 0.00
CA PRO A 151 2.86 -13.51 -0.12
C PRO A 151 3.81 -13.45 -1.33
N SER A 152 3.36 -12.92 -2.46
CA SER A 152 4.19 -12.73 -3.67
C SER A 152 5.32 -11.72 -3.48
N ASP A 153 5.05 -10.57 -2.86
CA ASP A 153 6.05 -9.54 -2.58
C ASP A 153 7.07 -10.07 -1.54
N ILE A 154 6.58 -10.80 -0.53
CA ILE A 154 7.44 -11.46 0.46
C ILE A 154 8.33 -12.53 -0.19
N ALA A 155 7.75 -13.38 -1.04
CA ALA A 155 8.50 -14.40 -1.77
C ALA A 155 9.57 -13.78 -2.67
N MET A 156 9.29 -12.61 -3.27
CA MET A 156 10.27 -11.85 -4.04
C MET A 156 11.44 -11.38 -3.16
N LEU A 157 11.16 -10.81 -1.98
CA LEU A 157 12.19 -10.42 -1.01
C LEU A 157 13.06 -11.62 -0.60
N VAL A 158 12.44 -12.74 -0.22
CA VAL A 158 13.13 -13.99 0.17
C VAL A 158 14.01 -14.50 -0.97
N THR A 159 13.45 -14.59 -2.17
CA THR A 159 14.18 -15.09 -3.35
C THR A 159 15.35 -14.18 -3.69
N ARG A 160 15.15 -12.87 -3.66
CA ARG A 160 16.21 -11.91 -3.97
C ARG A 160 17.31 -11.93 -2.92
N ALA A 161 16.98 -12.03 -1.64
CA ALA A 161 17.97 -12.16 -0.58
C ALA A 161 18.78 -13.46 -0.70
N GLY A 162 18.17 -14.56 -1.17
CA GLY A 162 18.89 -15.82 -1.40
C GLY A 162 19.79 -15.83 -2.65
N ILE A 163 19.39 -15.15 -3.73
CA ILE A 163 20.17 -15.08 -4.98
C ILE A 163 21.24 -13.99 -4.94
N GLY A 164 20.97 -12.89 -4.22
CA GLY A 164 21.81 -11.71 -4.15
C GLY A 164 21.03 -10.42 -4.38
N LEU A 165 21.25 -9.45 -3.50
CA LEU A 165 20.73 -8.08 -3.59
C LEU A 165 21.57 -7.24 -4.56
N ALA A 166 21.18 -5.97 -4.78
CA ALA A 166 21.87 -5.08 -5.72
C ALA A 166 23.37 -4.92 -5.42
N ASP A 167 23.74 -4.99 -4.13
CA ASP A 167 25.11 -4.84 -3.66
C ASP A 167 25.92 -6.15 -3.65
N GLY A 168 25.34 -7.24 -4.15
CA GLY A 168 25.97 -8.57 -4.23
C GLY A 168 25.88 -9.39 -2.93
N GLU A 169 25.38 -8.81 -1.84
CA GLU A 169 25.15 -9.53 -0.59
C GLU A 169 24.00 -10.52 -0.73
N SER A 170 24.16 -11.70 -0.15
CA SER A 170 23.16 -12.76 -0.15
C SER A 170 23.14 -13.50 1.18
N ALA A 171 21.99 -14.07 1.50
CA ALA A 171 21.84 -15.04 2.56
C ALA A 171 21.98 -16.45 1.98
N HIS A 172 22.71 -17.32 2.66
CA HIS A 172 22.81 -18.72 2.27
C HIS A 172 21.55 -19.51 2.62
N MET A 173 20.83 -19.08 3.66
CA MET A 173 19.58 -19.69 4.09
C MET A 173 18.58 -18.62 4.51
N VAL A 174 17.31 -18.82 4.15
CA VAL A 174 16.20 -17.96 4.53
C VAL A 174 15.10 -18.80 5.17
N GLU A 175 14.72 -18.44 6.39
CA GLU A 175 13.67 -19.11 7.16
C GLU A 175 12.52 -18.14 7.39
N THR A 176 11.28 -18.59 7.16
CA THR A 176 10.07 -17.79 7.39
C THR A 176 9.25 -18.41 8.51
N PHE A 177 8.79 -17.58 9.45
CA PHE A 177 7.95 -17.97 10.58
C PHE A 177 6.67 -17.13 10.54
N ASP A 178 5.51 -17.77 10.61
CA ASP A 178 4.24 -17.04 10.80
C ASP A 178 4.26 -16.34 12.17
N MET A 179 3.82 -15.07 12.21
CA MET A 179 3.75 -14.31 13.48
C MET A 179 2.41 -14.48 14.22
N ALA A 180 1.53 -15.34 13.70
CA ALA A 180 0.20 -15.60 14.27
C ALA A 180 0.18 -16.73 15.32
N GLU A 181 1.36 -17.23 15.74
CA GLU A 181 1.53 -18.24 16.81
C GLU A 181 2.17 -17.65 18.08
#